data_AF-A0A662VC89-F1
#
_entry.id   AF-A0A662VC89-F1
#
_cell.length_a   1.000
_cell.length_b   1.000
_cell.length_c   1.000
_cell.angle_alpha   90.00
_cell.angle_beta   90.00
_cell.angle_gamma   90.00
#
_symmetry.space_group_name_H-M   'P 1'
#
loop_
_entity.id
_entity.type
_entity.pdbx_description
1 polymer ?
#
loop_
_entity_poly.entity_id
_entity_poly.type
_entity_poly.pdbx_seq_one_letter_code
_entity_poly.pdbx_strand_id
1 'polypeptide(L)'
;LLGCLLGWFVSLYKWRNVRYVGRAVYTNKVPACAIRGFGNPELHWAVESFLDELAEELGMDPIDLKLKNYVGLGDVFWGQGPTVRSVIRSDGVKELIKEGAKLIGWDKRLKPSERKGTVRRGVGFARGFHTSGTGGPLSGHVIDLSWALVKVNVDGSVEYITPLIDHGGGTLFAHAKIVAEELGVPLSKVKIVPSDTHMTGYDVCTHASRGVYVGGEAARRAAAKVKKKLLEYAARILDVPNPEALRIEPDEELGQGVIYVEGAPEKRITVGEVARIAWQKNWGSIAELVSYRATNCPPTFTVYFVEVEVDTETGIVRPVKVVAGADVGTPINPDLVAGQLHGGFVMGWSMATLEDVVHDPKTGELMNKGFITDYKIPTATDIPPVDDFIVILAKTKEPTGPFGAKGIGEAATNPVAAAVANAIYNAIGIRFYELPITPEKILKALKEKKG
;
A
#
# COMPACT_ATOMS: atom_id res chain seq x y z
N LEU A 1 -10.93 6.54 -15.16
CA LEU A 1 -9.58 6.14 -15.62
C LEU A 1 -8.73 7.31 -16.08
N LEU A 2 -9.10 8.04 -17.14
CA LEU A 2 -8.24 9.08 -17.74
C LEU A 2 -7.81 10.18 -16.75
N GLY A 3 -8.71 10.64 -15.89
CA GLY A 3 -8.38 11.60 -14.83
C GLY A 3 -7.39 11.04 -13.80
N CYS A 4 -7.49 9.75 -13.47
CA CYS A 4 -6.58 9.08 -12.54
C CYS A 4 -5.17 8.98 -13.14
N LEU A 5 -5.04 8.56 -14.40
CA LEU A 5 -3.75 8.51 -15.10
C LEU A 5 -3.04 9.88 -15.11
N LEU A 6 -3.78 10.97 -15.29
CA LEU A 6 -3.21 12.31 -15.16
C LEU A 6 -2.68 12.56 -13.74
N GLY A 7 -3.47 12.24 -12.71
CA GLY A 7 -3.08 12.40 -11.30
C GLY A 7 -1.80 11.62 -10.99
N TRP A 8 -1.73 10.38 -11.45
CA TRP A 8 -0.55 9.53 -11.37
C TRP A 8 0.67 10.15 -12.06
N PHE A 9 0.49 10.69 -13.27
CA PHE A 9 1.59 11.27 -14.06
C PHE A 9 2.18 12.51 -13.39
N VAL A 10 1.32 13.45 -13.00
CA VAL A 10 1.76 14.73 -12.43
C VAL A 10 2.29 14.61 -11.00
N SER A 11 1.98 13.51 -10.31
CA SER A 11 2.42 13.26 -8.94
C SER A 11 3.67 12.39 -8.83
N LEU A 12 4.19 11.88 -9.95
CA LEU A 12 5.42 11.10 -9.94
C LEU A 12 6.64 12.04 -9.89
N TYR A 13 6.64 13.06 -10.75
CA TYR A 13 7.72 14.04 -10.90
C TYR A 13 7.18 15.47 -11.10
N LYS A 14 8.04 16.46 -10.84
CA LYS A 14 7.74 17.88 -10.95
C LYS A 14 7.78 18.29 -12.41
N TRP A 15 6.63 18.64 -12.95
CA TRP A 15 6.49 19.13 -14.33
C TRP A 15 6.16 20.61 -14.34
N ARG A 16 6.95 21.42 -15.04
CA ARG A 16 6.66 22.86 -15.19
C ARG A 16 5.48 23.11 -16.14
N ASN A 17 5.39 22.33 -17.22
CA ASN A 17 4.38 22.47 -18.26
C ASN A 17 3.77 21.09 -18.53
N VAL A 18 2.44 20.98 -18.50
CA VAL A 18 1.73 19.72 -18.72
C VAL A 18 0.60 19.94 -19.72
N ARG A 19 0.57 19.09 -20.76
CA ARG A 19 -0.56 18.95 -21.69
C ARG A 19 -0.89 17.48 -21.80
N TYR A 20 -2.14 17.12 -21.58
CA TYR A 20 -2.61 15.73 -21.67
C TYR A 20 -3.83 15.64 -22.58
N VAL A 21 -3.95 14.52 -23.29
CA VAL A 21 -5.13 14.16 -24.08
C VAL A 21 -5.42 12.70 -23.78
N GLY A 22 -6.59 12.43 -23.22
CA GLY A 22 -7.07 11.06 -22.98
C GLY A 22 -8.17 10.72 -23.96
N ARG A 23 -8.06 9.56 -24.63
CA ARG A 23 -9.09 9.03 -25.51
C ARG A 23 -9.47 7.63 -25.04
N ALA A 24 -10.71 7.47 -24.57
CA ALA A 24 -11.30 6.16 -24.36
C ALA A 24 -11.94 5.70 -25.67
N VAL A 25 -11.77 4.43 -26.01
CA VAL A 25 -12.36 3.82 -27.21
C VAL A 25 -13.11 2.56 -26.83
N TYR A 26 -14.28 2.36 -27.43
CA TYR A 26 -14.97 1.09 -27.34
C TYR A 26 -14.32 0.09 -28.30
N THR A 27 -14.18 -1.14 -27.83
CA THR A 27 -13.71 -2.28 -28.62
C THR A 27 -14.60 -3.48 -28.31
N ASN A 28 -14.64 -4.47 -29.20
CA ASN A 28 -15.36 -5.72 -28.98
C ASN A 28 -14.60 -6.66 -28.03
N LYS A 29 -14.19 -6.16 -26.86
CA LYS A 29 -13.49 -6.88 -25.80
C LYS A 29 -14.29 -6.80 -24.49
N VAL A 30 -13.95 -7.64 -23.52
CA VAL A 30 -14.52 -7.58 -22.16
C VAL A 30 -14.29 -6.17 -21.57
N PRO A 31 -15.27 -5.56 -20.89
CA PRO A 31 -15.08 -4.28 -20.24
C PRO A 31 -13.90 -4.30 -19.27
N ALA A 32 -12.94 -3.38 -19.45
CA ALA A 32 -11.81 -3.24 -18.55
C ALA A 32 -12.29 -2.78 -17.16
N CYS A 33 -11.63 -3.27 -16.12
CA CYS A 33 -11.88 -2.85 -14.74
C CYS A 33 -10.56 -2.69 -13.98
N ALA A 34 -10.65 -2.28 -12.72
CA ALA A 34 -9.51 -2.11 -11.85
C ALA A 34 -8.81 -3.45 -11.58
N ILE A 35 -7.53 -3.52 -11.93
CA ILE A 35 -6.55 -4.39 -11.28
C ILE A 35 -5.59 -3.50 -10.51
N ARG A 36 -5.15 -3.98 -9.34
CA ARG A 36 -4.30 -3.31 -8.34
C ARG A 36 -3.52 -2.10 -8.88
N GLY A 37 -3.99 -0.88 -8.61
CA GLY A 37 -3.36 0.38 -9.04
C GLY A 37 -4.14 1.20 -10.07
N PHE A 38 -5.15 0.64 -10.75
CA PHE A 38 -6.05 1.39 -11.65
C PHE A 38 -5.33 2.21 -12.75
N GLY A 39 -4.51 1.53 -13.55
CA GLY A 39 -3.69 2.14 -14.61
C GLY A 39 -2.35 2.71 -14.14
N ASN A 40 -2.10 2.68 -12.82
CA ASN A 40 -0.90 3.23 -12.23
C ASN A 40 0.38 2.42 -12.55
N PRO A 41 0.36 1.06 -12.54
CA PRO A 41 1.53 0.27 -12.94
C PRO A 41 2.00 0.55 -14.38
N GLU A 42 1.07 0.64 -15.32
CA GLU A 42 1.35 0.89 -16.75
C GLU A 42 2.01 2.26 -16.93
N LEU A 43 1.49 3.26 -16.24
CA LEU A 43 2.05 4.60 -16.29
C LEU A 43 3.42 4.68 -15.61
N HIS A 44 3.59 4.04 -14.47
CA HIS A 44 4.88 3.99 -13.78
C HIS A 44 5.93 3.32 -14.66
N TRP A 45 5.59 2.20 -15.32
CA TRP A 45 6.48 1.57 -16.29
C TRP A 45 6.94 2.53 -17.39
N ALA A 46 5.99 3.25 -18.02
CA ALA A 46 6.34 4.21 -19.07
C ALA A 46 7.23 5.36 -18.56
N VAL A 47 6.85 6.01 -17.45
CA VAL A 47 7.56 7.21 -16.96
C VAL A 47 8.92 6.87 -16.33
N GLU A 48 9.00 5.81 -15.54
CA GLU A 48 10.25 5.40 -14.90
C GLU A 48 11.27 4.84 -15.91
N SER A 49 10.82 4.20 -16.99
CA SER A 49 11.69 3.77 -18.09
C SER A 49 12.21 4.98 -18.88
N PHE A 50 11.31 5.92 -19.22
CA PHE A 50 11.67 7.17 -19.89
C PHE A 50 12.71 7.98 -19.10
N LEU A 51 12.57 8.07 -17.77
CA LEU A 51 13.55 8.78 -16.96
C LEU A 51 14.90 8.06 -16.85
N ASP A 52 14.93 6.74 -16.96
CA ASP A 52 16.19 5.98 -17.03
C ASP A 52 16.91 6.25 -18.36
N GLU A 53 16.17 6.32 -19.48
CA GLU A 53 16.70 6.72 -20.79
C GLU A 53 17.20 8.17 -20.79
N LEU A 54 16.43 9.09 -20.20
CA LEU A 54 16.81 10.49 -20.07
C LEU A 54 18.07 10.65 -19.20
N ALA A 55 18.20 9.88 -18.13
CA ALA A 55 19.39 9.90 -17.28
C ALA A 55 20.63 9.47 -18.07
N GLU A 56 20.53 8.43 -18.90
CA GLU A 56 21.62 7.99 -19.77
C GLU A 56 22.01 9.05 -20.80
N GLU A 57 21.04 9.66 -21.47
CA GLU A 57 21.29 10.73 -22.46
C GLU A 57 21.97 11.95 -21.81
N LEU A 58 21.62 12.27 -20.57
CA LEU A 58 22.23 13.35 -19.78
C LEU A 58 23.56 12.96 -19.12
N GLY A 59 23.97 11.68 -19.18
CA GLY A 59 25.13 11.17 -18.45
C GLY A 59 25.00 11.28 -16.92
N MET A 60 23.77 11.27 -16.40
CA MET A 60 23.47 11.33 -14.96
C MET A 60 23.13 9.95 -14.41
N ASP A 61 23.40 9.73 -13.11
CA ASP A 61 22.84 8.57 -12.43
C ASP A 61 21.30 8.69 -12.37
N PRO A 62 20.54 7.62 -12.68
CA PRO A 62 19.08 7.69 -12.71
C PRO A 62 18.46 7.93 -11.33
N ILE A 63 19.10 7.51 -10.22
CA ILE A 63 18.64 7.86 -8.87
C ILE A 63 18.75 9.37 -8.68
N ASP A 64 19.88 9.97 -9.06
CA ASP A 64 20.11 11.40 -8.89
C ASP A 64 19.12 12.24 -9.72
N LEU A 65 18.90 11.86 -10.99
CA LEU A 65 17.91 12.53 -11.84
C LEU A 65 16.50 12.45 -11.22
N LYS A 66 16.11 11.27 -10.72
CA LYS A 66 14.79 11.07 -10.11
C LYS A 66 14.65 11.85 -8.80
N LEU A 67 15.67 11.84 -7.93
CA LEU A 67 15.68 12.61 -6.67
C LEU A 67 15.70 14.12 -6.88
N LYS A 68 16.27 14.60 -7.98
CA LYS A 68 16.24 16.03 -8.32
C LYS A 68 14.84 16.51 -8.69
N ASN A 69 14.01 15.62 -9.24
CA ASN A 69 12.74 16.00 -9.86
C ASN A 69 11.49 15.42 -9.19
N TYR A 70 11.61 14.57 -8.18
CA TYR A 70 10.42 13.90 -7.62
C TYR A 70 9.46 14.85 -6.90
N VAL A 71 8.16 14.53 -6.94
CA VAL A 71 7.13 15.14 -6.08
C VAL A 71 7.20 14.46 -4.71
N GLY A 72 7.40 15.26 -3.66
CA GLY A 72 7.67 14.79 -2.30
C GLY A 72 7.12 15.73 -1.24
N LEU A 73 7.74 15.73 -0.05
CA LEU A 73 7.31 16.53 1.10
C LEU A 73 7.03 18.00 0.73
N GLY A 74 5.85 18.49 1.11
CA GLY A 74 5.40 19.87 0.87
C GLY A 74 4.79 20.12 -0.51
N ASP A 75 4.99 19.23 -1.48
CA ASP A 75 4.36 19.34 -2.79
C ASP A 75 2.88 18.92 -2.75
N VAL A 76 2.14 19.31 -3.80
CA VAL A 76 0.74 18.90 -3.99
C VAL A 76 0.70 17.55 -4.68
N PHE A 77 0.11 16.57 -4.00
CA PHE A 77 -0.21 15.26 -4.53
C PHE A 77 -1.58 15.28 -5.19
N TRP A 78 -1.67 14.69 -6.38
CA TRP A 78 -2.91 14.39 -7.08
C TRP A 78 -3.12 12.88 -6.95
N GLY A 79 -4.09 12.47 -6.15
CA GLY A 79 -4.47 11.07 -6.01
C GLY A 79 -5.15 10.58 -7.28
N GLN A 80 -6.45 10.29 -7.21
CA GLN A 80 -7.21 9.80 -8.37
C GLN A 80 -7.60 10.90 -9.38
N GLY A 81 -6.73 11.90 -9.58
CA GLY A 81 -6.89 12.94 -10.58
C GLY A 81 -7.03 14.36 -10.02
N PRO A 82 -7.42 15.34 -10.86
CA PRO A 82 -7.36 16.75 -10.52
C PRO A 82 -8.27 17.17 -9.37
N THR A 83 -9.31 16.40 -9.06
CA THR A 83 -10.29 16.70 -8.00
C THR A 83 -9.91 16.13 -6.63
N VAL A 84 -8.95 15.19 -6.60
CA VAL A 84 -8.49 14.52 -5.38
C VAL A 84 -7.07 14.97 -5.12
N ARG A 85 -6.91 16.02 -4.29
CA ARG A 85 -5.61 16.62 -4.00
C ARG A 85 -5.33 16.69 -2.51
N SER A 86 -4.06 16.51 -2.15
CA SER A 86 -3.55 16.63 -0.79
C SER A 86 -2.16 17.30 -0.81
N VAL A 87 -1.76 17.87 0.31
CA VAL A 87 -0.36 18.27 0.52
C VAL A 87 0.37 17.11 1.16
N ILE A 88 1.54 16.75 0.64
CA ILE A 88 2.35 15.66 1.18
C ILE A 88 2.96 16.12 2.50
N ARG A 89 2.59 15.44 3.60
CA ARG A 89 3.03 15.77 4.97
C ARG A 89 4.02 14.77 5.56
N SER A 90 4.22 13.64 4.89
CA SER A 90 5.17 12.60 5.27
C SER A 90 5.74 11.94 4.02
N ASP A 91 7.07 11.79 3.98
CA ASP A 91 7.83 11.36 2.79
C ASP A 91 9.10 10.60 3.22
N GLY A 92 9.13 9.30 2.92
CA GLY A 92 10.25 8.40 3.16
C GLY A 92 11.12 8.12 1.94
N VAL A 93 10.88 8.75 0.78
CA VAL A 93 11.50 8.38 -0.51
C VAL A 93 13.02 8.40 -0.43
N LYS A 94 13.63 9.46 0.13
CA LYS A 94 15.08 9.58 0.24
C LYS A 94 15.71 8.50 1.11
N GLU A 95 15.07 8.17 2.23
CA GLU A 95 15.52 7.11 3.14
C GLU A 95 15.49 5.75 2.43
N LEU A 96 14.37 5.43 1.78
CA LEU A 96 14.18 4.18 1.06
C LEU A 96 15.15 3.99 -0.09
N ILE A 97 15.37 5.05 -0.89
CA ILE A 97 16.33 5.02 -2.00
C ILE A 97 17.75 4.81 -1.47
N LYS A 98 18.16 5.55 -0.43
CA LYS A 98 19.50 5.44 0.13
C LYS A 98 19.79 4.04 0.66
N GLU A 99 18.89 3.49 1.48
CA GLU A 99 19.09 2.17 2.06
C GLU A 99 18.95 1.06 1.00
N GLY A 100 18.00 1.20 0.07
CA GLY A 100 17.83 0.26 -1.03
C GLY A 100 19.04 0.20 -1.96
N ALA A 101 19.59 1.36 -2.33
CA ALA A 101 20.79 1.46 -3.16
C ALA A 101 22.00 0.80 -2.50
N LYS A 102 22.16 0.99 -1.17
CA LYS A 102 23.20 0.34 -0.38
C LYS A 102 23.04 -1.18 -0.36
N LEU A 103 21.83 -1.69 -0.09
CA LEU A 103 21.56 -3.13 0.07
C LEU A 103 21.65 -3.91 -1.24
N ILE A 104 21.30 -3.30 -2.37
CA ILE A 104 21.47 -3.91 -3.70
C ILE A 104 22.92 -3.75 -4.22
N GLY A 105 23.70 -2.85 -3.65
CA GLY A 105 25.06 -2.55 -4.12
C GLY A 105 25.09 -1.68 -5.38
N TRP A 106 24.23 -0.66 -5.45
CA TRP A 106 24.05 0.23 -6.60
C TRP A 106 25.37 0.86 -7.09
N ASP A 107 26.26 1.25 -6.17
CA ASP A 107 27.56 1.86 -6.52
C ASP A 107 28.49 0.93 -7.33
N LYS A 108 28.23 -0.38 -7.30
CA LYS A 108 28.98 -1.40 -8.05
C LYS A 108 28.30 -1.78 -9.37
N ARG A 109 27.23 -1.09 -9.75
CA ARG A 109 26.44 -1.37 -10.96
C ARG A 109 27.28 -1.08 -12.20
N LEU A 110 27.52 -2.13 -12.99
CA LEU A 110 28.19 -2.01 -14.29
C LEU A 110 27.24 -1.47 -15.36
N LYS A 111 27.80 -0.74 -16.33
CA LYS A 111 27.09 -0.28 -17.52
C LYS A 111 26.77 -1.47 -18.44
N PRO A 112 25.70 -1.38 -19.27
CA PRO A 112 25.35 -2.46 -20.19
C PRO A 112 26.51 -2.89 -21.11
N SER A 113 27.33 -1.94 -21.56
CA SER A 113 28.47 -2.18 -22.45
C SER A 113 29.62 -2.95 -21.80
N GLU A 114 29.69 -2.96 -20.47
CA GLU A 114 30.76 -3.63 -19.70
C GLU A 114 30.41 -5.10 -19.41
N ARG A 115 29.16 -5.51 -19.68
CA ARG A 115 28.67 -6.85 -19.36
C ARG A 115 29.02 -7.84 -20.47
N LYS A 116 29.61 -8.96 -20.07
CA LYS A 116 30.11 -10.03 -20.96
C LYS A 116 29.51 -11.38 -20.57
N GLY A 117 29.67 -12.36 -21.45
CA GLY A 117 29.18 -13.73 -21.26
C GLY A 117 27.73 -13.93 -21.73
N THR A 118 27.31 -15.20 -21.64
CA THR A 118 25.98 -15.67 -22.06
C THR A 118 24.90 -15.29 -21.06
N VAL A 119 25.15 -15.50 -19.77
CA VAL A 119 24.26 -15.05 -18.69
C VAL A 119 24.73 -13.70 -18.18
N ARG A 120 23.88 -12.68 -18.31
CA ARG A 120 24.20 -11.29 -17.95
C ARG A 120 23.33 -10.85 -16.79
N ARG A 121 23.97 -10.42 -15.71
CA ARG A 121 23.27 -9.79 -14.60
C ARG A 121 22.88 -8.35 -14.95
N GLY A 122 21.85 -7.79 -14.33
CA GLY A 122 21.50 -6.38 -14.46
C GLY A 122 20.79 -5.89 -13.21
N VAL A 123 20.99 -4.64 -12.84
CA VAL A 123 20.33 -4.02 -11.69
C VAL A 123 19.49 -2.84 -12.18
N GLY A 124 18.22 -2.84 -11.81
CA GLY A 124 17.26 -1.81 -12.14
C GLY A 124 16.68 -1.15 -10.90
N PHE A 125 16.31 0.12 -11.04
CA PHE A 125 15.66 0.91 -9.99
C PHE A 125 14.42 1.59 -10.56
N ALA A 126 13.34 1.54 -9.79
CA ALA A 126 12.18 2.39 -10.00
C ALA A 126 11.54 2.80 -8.67
N ARG A 127 10.90 3.96 -8.68
CA ARG A 127 10.08 4.45 -7.58
C ARG A 127 8.63 4.58 -8.01
N GLY A 128 7.74 4.47 -7.04
CA GLY A 128 6.34 4.67 -7.26
C GLY A 128 5.60 5.14 -6.04
N PHE A 129 4.29 5.26 -6.20
CA PHE A 129 3.39 5.55 -5.12
C PHE A 129 2.00 5.02 -5.42
N HIS A 130 1.14 5.03 -4.41
CA HIS A 130 -0.31 5.06 -4.61
C HIS A 130 -0.97 5.95 -3.56
N THR A 131 -2.20 6.36 -3.83
CA THR A 131 -2.99 7.11 -2.86
C THR A 131 -3.41 6.22 -1.67
N SER A 132 -3.54 6.80 -0.48
CA SER A 132 -4.22 6.18 0.66
C SER A 132 -5.62 6.76 0.79
N GLY A 133 -6.62 6.06 0.23
CA GLY A 133 -7.97 6.59 0.09
C GLY A 133 -8.12 7.54 -1.09
N THR A 134 -9.35 7.99 -1.29
CA THR A 134 -9.77 8.92 -2.35
C THR A 134 -10.42 10.18 -1.80
N GLY A 135 -10.40 10.35 -0.47
CA GLY A 135 -10.82 11.56 0.21
C GLY A 135 -10.05 12.80 -0.24
N GLY A 136 -10.77 13.84 -0.63
CA GLY A 136 -10.24 15.17 -0.91
C GLY A 136 -10.84 16.24 0.00
N PRO A 137 -10.33 17.48 0.00
CA PRO A 137 -10.87 18.55 0.81
C PRO A 137 -12.31 18.91 0.41
N LEU A 138 -12.61 18.89 -0.89
CA LEU A 138 -13.93 19.19 -1.45
C LEU A 138 -14.85 17.96 -1.42
N SER A 139 -16.04 18.12 -0.84
CA SER A 139 -17.08 17.09 -0.82
C SER A 139 -17.77 16.92 -2.18
N GLY A 140 -18.24 15.71 -2.48
CA GLY A 140 -19.12 15.44 -3.63
C GLY A 140 -18.45 14.98 -4.93
N HIS A 141 -17.11 14.97 -5.00
CA HIS A 141 -16.40 14.49 -6.20
C HIS A 141 -16.08 12.99 -6.19
N VAL A 142 -15.72 12.45 -5.02
CA VAL A 142 -15.52 11.02 -4.80
C VAL A 142 -16.15 10.68 -3.45
N ILE A 143 -16.89 9.58 -3.42
CA ILE A 143 -17.49 9.05 -2.19
C ILE A 143 -16.39 8.24 -1.50
N ASP A 144 -15.91 8.71 -0.35
CA ASP A 144 -14.95 7.98 0.48
C ASP A 144 -15.33 8.11 1.94
N LEU A 145 -16.09 7.12 2.40
CA LEU A 145 -16.68 7.07 3.72
C LEU A 145 -16.47 5.68 4.30
N SER A 146 -16.09 5.61 5.57
CA SER A 146 -16.10 4.37 6.35
C SER A 146 -16.96 4.52 7.58
N TRP A 147 -17.47 3.39 8.04
CA TRP A 147 -18.29 3.29 9.22
C TRP A 147 -17.67 2.30 10.21
N ALA A 148 -17.79 2.59 11.50
CA ALA A 148 -17.33 1.72 12.57
C ALA A 148 -18.24 1.85 13.79
N LEU A 149 -18.50 0.72 14.44
CA LEU A 149 -19.11 0.62 15.76
C LEU A 149 -18.20 -0.21 16.66
N VAL A 150 -17.93 0.33 17.84
CA VAL A 150 -17.18 -0.37 18.90
C VAL A 150 -18.07 -0.45 20.13
N LYS A 151 -18.18 -1.63 20.72
CA LYS A 151 -18.99 -1.92 21.91
C LYS A 151 -18.17 -2.72 22.92
N VAL A 152 -18.35 -2.41 24.20
CA VAL A 152 -17.77 -3.17 25.32
C VAL A 152 -18.88 -3.97 26.02
N ASN A 153 -18.68 -5.27 26.15
CA ASN A 153 -19.56 -6.18 26.89
C ASN A 153 -19.26 -6.14 28.40
N VAL A 154 -20.16 -6.69 29.21
CA VAL A 154 -20.06 -6.69 30.68
C VAL A 154 -18.85 -7.46 31.23
N ASP A 155 -18.23 -8.33 30.42
CA ASP A 155 -17.02 -9.08 30.75
C ASP A 155 -15.73 -8.38 30.27
N GLY A 156 -15.85 -7.16 29.74
CA GLY A 156 -14.75 -6.38 29.17
C GLY A 156 -14.33 -6.81 27.76
N SER A 157 -14.99 -7.79 27.14
CA SER A 157 -14.77 -8.09 25.71
C SER A 157 -15.28 -6.95 24.83
N VAL A 158 -14.61 -6.74 23.70
CA VAL A 158 -14.87 -5.66 22.76
C VAL A 158 -15.35 -6.23 21.44
N GLU A 159 -16.49 -5.76 20.96
CA GLU A 159 -17.02 -6.05 19.64
C GLU A 159 -16.72 -4.88 18.70
N TYR A 160 -16.03 -5.16 17.60
CA TYR A 160 -15.79 -4.22 16.51
C TYR A 160 -16.60 -4.65 15.28
N ILE A 161 -17.47 -3.75 14.81
CA ILE A 161 -18.35 -3.98 13.67
C ILE A 161 -18.01 -2.94 12.60
N THR A 162 -17.78 -3.40 11.37
CA THR A 162 -17.55 -2.54 10.21
C THR A 162 -18.11 -3.18 8.93
N PRO A 163 -18.65 -2.41 7.98
CA PRO A 163 -18.96 -2.88 6.62
C PRO A 163 -17.71 -3.11 5.75
N LEU A 164 -16.52 -2.64 6.18
CA LEU A 164 -15.29 -2.80 5.41
C LEU A 164 -14.88 -4.28 5.32
N ILE A 165 -14.56 -4.73 4.12
CA ILE A 165 -14.17 -6.13 3.85
C ILE A 165 -12.67 -6.28 3.62
N ASP A 166 -12.08 -7.30 4.23
CA ASP A 166 -10.71 -7.73 3.97
C ASP A 166 -10.66 -8.79 2.87
N HIS A 167 -9.72 -8.62 1.94
CA HIS A 167 -9.51 -9.50 0.79
C HIS A 167 -8.23 -10.33 0.94
N GLY A 168 -7.81 -10.59 2.19
CA GLY A 168 -6.57 -11.31 2.52
C GLY A 168 -5.35 -10.41 2.78
N GLY A 169 -5.53 -9.09 2.82
CA GLY A 169 -4.46 -8.15 3.16
C GLY A 169 -4.23 -7.96 4.67
N GLY A 170 -5.11 -8.54 5.49
CA GLY A 170 -5.11 -8.43 6.96
C GLY A 170 -5.52 -7.03 7.44
N THR A 171 -6.36 -6.34 6.66
CA THR A 171 -6.92 -5.03 7.00
C THR A 171 -7.78 -5.09 8.27
N LEU A 172 -8.62 -6.12 8.41
CA LEU A 172 -9.47 -6.27 9.60
C LEU A 172 -8.63 -6.61 10.84
N PHE A 173 -7.56 -7.38 10.67
CA PHE A 173 -6.61 -7.63 11.76
C PHE A 173 -5.88 -6.36 12.20
N ALA A 174 -5.50 -5.51 11.25
CA ALA A 174 -4.95 -4.19 11.55
C ALA A 174 -5.97 -3.32 12.32
N HIS A 175 -7.27 -3.37 11.98
CA HIS A 175 -8.31 -2.68 12.74
C HIS A 175 -8.45 -3.20 14.16
N ALA A 176 -8.40 -4.53 14.36
CA ALA A 176 -8.44 -5.10 15.71
C ALA A 176 -7.27 -4.59 16.58
N LYS A 177 -6.06 -4.52 16.02
CA LYS A 177 -4.89 -3.91 16.69
C LYS A 177 -5.12 -2.42 17.00
N ILE A 178 -5.65 -1.66 16.04
CA ILE A 178 -5.95 -0.23 16.23
C ILE A 178 -6.97 -0.03 17.36
N VAL A 179 -8.02 -0.84 17.40
CA VAL A 179 -9.05 -0.78 18.46
C VAL A 179 -8.47 -1.18 19.81
N ALA A 180 -7.69 -2.26 19.87
CA ALA A 180 -7.04 -2.73 21.09
C ALA A 180 -6.09 -1.67 21.68
N GLU A 181 -5.24 -1.07 20.83
CA GLU A 181 -4.30 -0.01 21.19
C GLU A 181 -5.03 1.25 21.67
N GLU A 182 -6.02 1.72 20.92
CA GLU A 182 -6.77 2.93 21.29
C GLU A 182 -7.49 2.73 22.64
N LEU A 183 -8.10 1.55 22.85
CA LEU A 183 -8.79 1.22 24.10
C LEU A 183 -7.87 0.84 25.26
N GLY A 184 -6.61 0.46 25.02
CA GLY A 184 -5.74 -0.09 26.06
C GLY A 184 -6.23 -1.43 26.62
N VAL A 185 -6.66 -2.35 25.74
CA VAL A 185 -7.08 -3.70 26.10
C VAL A 185 -6.24 -4.75 25.36
N PRO A 186 -6.05 -5.95 25.90
CA PRO A 186 -5.39 -7.03 25.17
C PRO A 186 -6.07 -7.31 23.84
N LEU A 187 -5.30 -7.61 22.79
CA LEU A 187 -5.84 -7.90 21.45
C LEU A 187 -6.85 -9.06 21.48
N SER A 188 -6.64 -10.02 22.37
CA SER A 188 -7.53 -11.17 22.60
C SER A 188 -8.96 -10.77 23.04
N LYS A 189 -9.15 -9.56 23.56
CA LYS A 189 -10.45 -9.01 23.93
C LYS A 189 -11.22 -8.41 22.75
N VAL A 190 -10.56 -8.11 21.63
CA VAL A 190 -11.21 -7.50 20.47
C VAL A 190 -11.67 -8.58 19.49
N LYS A 191 -12.99 -8.64 19.27
CA LYS A 191 -13.63 -9.52 18.30
C LYS A 191 -14.17 -8.70 17.14
N ILE A 192 -13.78 -9.07 15.92
CA ILE A 192 -14.38 -8.53 14.70
C ILE A 192 -15.68 -9.30 14.45
N VAL A 193 -16.80 -8.58 14.36
CA VAL A 193 -18.09 -9.16 14.02
C VAL A 193 -18.21 -9.26 12.50
N PRO A 194 -18.67 -10.39 11.95
CA PRO A 194 -18.92 -10.52 10.52
C PRO A 194 -19.82 -9.40 9.98
N SER A 195 -19.40 -8.79 8.88
CA SER A 195 -20.13 -7.69 8.24
C SER A 195 -21.45 -8.18 7.64
N ASP A 196 -22.52 -7.42 7.86
CA ASP A 196 -23.84 -7.63 7.23
C ASP A 196 -24.46 -6.27 6.92
N THR A 197 -24.79 -6.03 5.65
CA THR A 197 -25.38 -4.77 5.18
C THR A 197 -26.74 -4.45 5.81
N HIS A 198 -27.42 -5.41 6.42
CA HIS A 198 -28.63 -5.16 7.22
C HIS A 198 -28.34 -4.49 8.57
N MET A 199 -27.13 -4.65 9.10
CA MET A 199 -26.77 -4.22 10.45
C MET A 199 -25.70 -3.12 10.46
N THR A 200 -24.94 -2.96 9.38
CA THR A 200 -23.88 -1.96 9.26
C THR A 200 -24.34 -0.67 8.59
N GLY A 201 -23.65 0.43 8.89
CA GLY A 201 -23.72 1.63 8.05
C GLY A 201 -23.06 1.45 6.68
N TYR A 202 -22.94 2.54 5.94
CA TYR A 202 -22.35 2.53 4.60
C TYR A 202 -20.82 2.61 4.61
N ASP A 203 -20.19 1.84 3.73
CA ASP A 203 -18.80 2.01 3.30
C ASP A 203 -18.73 1.82 1.79
N VAL A 204 -17.84 2.57 1.13
CA VAL A 204 -17.77 2.60 -0.34
C VAL A 204 -17.22 1.29 -0.96
N CYS A 205 -16.53 0.46 -0.17
CA CYS A 205 -15.76 -0.76 -0.47
C CYS A 205 -14.27 -0.60 -0.11
N THR A 206 -13.50 -1.70 -0.16
CA THR A 206 -12.04 -1.66 0.01
C THR A 206 -11.37 -1.44 -1.34
N HIS A 207 -10.96 -0.20 -1.62
CA HIS A 207 -10.27 0.21 -2.84
C HIS A 207 -9.25 1.32 -2.53
N ALA A 208 -8.41 1.72 -3.50
CA ALA A 208 -7.51 2.87 -3.39
C ALA A 208 -6.60 2.82 -2.15
N SER A 209 -6.19 1.62 -1.75
CA SER A 209 -5.42 1.34 -0.52
C SER A 209 -5.97 2.00 0.75
N ARG A 210 -7.30 2.21 0.81
CA ARG A 210 -7.97 2.95 1.89
C ARG A 210 -8.16 2.17 3.18
N GLY A 211 -8.03 0.83 3.12
CA GLY A 211 -8.42 -0.09 4.18
C GLY A 211 -7.96 0.37 5.57
N VAL A 212 -6.65 0.35 5.80
CA VAL A 212 -6.05 0.82 7.06
C VAL A 212 -6.23 2.32 7.26
N TYR A 213 -6.07 3.14 6.21
CA TYR A 213 -6.05 4.59 6.36
C TYR A 213 -7.43 5.19 6.71
N VAL A 214 -8.47 4.94 5.91
CA VAL A 214 -9.82 5.48 6.11
C VAL A 214 -10.61 4.61 7.08
N GLY A 215 -10.64 3.29 6.84
CA GLY A 215 -11.35 2.34 7.69
C GLY A 215 -10.76 2.26 9.10
N GLY A 216 -9.43 2.27 9.20
CA GLY A 216 -8.74 2.23 10.49
C GLY A 216 -8.90 3.52 11.28
N GLU A 217 -8.98 4.67 10.61
CA GLU A 217 -9.31 5.92 11.29
C GLU A 217 -10.77 5.95 11.77
N ALA A 218 -11.71 5.35 11.04
CA ALA A 218 -13.08 5.16 11.53
C ALA A 218 -13.09 4.28 12.79
N ALA A 219 -12.37 3.15 12.76
CA ALA A 219 -12.22 2.24 13.90
C ALA A 219 -11.61 2.95 15.12
N ARG A 220 -10.49 3.67 14.91
CA ARG A 220 -9.81 4.44 15.95
C ARG A 220 -10.71 5.51 16.55
N ARG A 221 -11.46 6.25 15.74
CA ARG A 221 -12.41 7.27 16.24
C ARG A 221 -13.55 6.68 17.05
N ALA A 222 -14.10 5.54 16.64
CA ALA A 222 -15.13 4.85 17.40
C ALA A 222 -14.57 4.36 18.75
N ALA A 223 -13.40 3.73 18.74
CA ALA A 223 -12.68 3.31 19.93
C ALA A 223 -12.35 4.49 20.87
N ALA A 224 -11.91 5.63 20.35
CA ALA A 224 -11.62 6.83 21.14
C ALA A 224 -12.86 7.36 21.88
N LYS A 225 -14.04 7.34 21.24
CA LYS A 225 -15.31 7.71 21.89
C LYS A 225 -15.68 6.71 22.99
N VAL A 226 -15.53 5.41 22.73
CA VAL A 226 -15.72 4.35 23.74
C VAL A 226 -14.79 4.55 24.94
N LYS A 227 -13.50 4.82 24.69
CA LYS A 227 -12.50 5.12 25.72
C LYS A 227 -12.91 6.31 26.56
N LYS A 228 -13.35 7.41 25.96
CA LYS A 228 -13.85 8.57 26.70
C LYS A 228 -14.98 8.18 27.67
N LYS A 229 -15.95 7.39 27.22
CA LYS A 229 -17.05 6.90 28.05
C LYS A 229 -16.59 5.96 29.17
N LEU A 230 -15.62 5.08 28.89
CA LEU A 230 -14.98 4.23 29.90
C LEU A 230 -14.31 5.05 30.98
N LEU A 231 -13.52 6.07 30.61
CA LEU A 231 -12.85 6.94 31.57
C LEU A 231 -13.84 7.77 32.39
N GLU A 232 -14.92 8.27 31.78
CA GLU A 232 -15.99 8.97 32.50
C GLU A 232 -16.67 8.08 33.55
N TYR A 233 -16.92 6.81 33.24
CA TYR A 233 -17.49 5.86 34.20
C TYR A 233 -16.49 5.44 35.26
N ALA A 234 -15.24 5.17 34.89
CA ALA A 234 -14.18 4.84 35.84
C ALA A 234 -13.91 5.99 36.82
N ALA A 235 -13.93 7.24 36.35
CA ALA A 235 -13.75 8.43 37.19
C ALA A 235 -14.83 8.52 38.28
N ARG A 236 -16.09 8.21 37.95
CA ARG A 236 -17.20 8.15 38.92
C ARG A 236 -17.04 7.01 39.93
N ILE A 237 -16.45 5.89 39.51
CA ILE A 237 -16.27 4.71 40.38
C ILE A 237 -15.08 4.90 41.33
N LEU A 238 -14.01 5.52 40.86
CA LEU A 238 -12.76 5.74 41.61
C LEU A 238 -12.73 7.08 42.38
N ASP A 239 -13.84 7.82 42.37
CA ASP A 239 -13.96 9.18 42.92
C ASP A 239 -12.83 10.11 42.45
N VAL A 240 -12.60 10.13 41.14
CA VAL A 240 -11.61 10.98 40.47
C VAL A 240 -12.34 12.13 39.75
N PRO A 241 -12.11 13.40 40.11
CA PRO A 241 -12.85 14.53 39.55
C PRO A 241 -12.64 14.73 38.04
N ASN A 242 -11.45 14.42 37.53
CA ASN A 242 -11.09 14.60 36.12
C ASN A 242 -10.83 13.25 35.43
N PRO A 243 -11.71 12.80 34.51
CA PRO A 243 -11.49 11.58 33.72
C PRO A 243 -10.19 11.60 32.90
N GLU A 244 -9.68 12.77 32.52
CA GLU A 244 -8.43 12.89 31.75
C GLU A 244 -7.17 12.57 32.57
N ALA A 245 -7.28 12.52 33.90
CA ALA A 245 -6.20 12.07 34.77
C ALA A 245 -6.02 10.55 34.76
N LEU A 246 -7.01 9.80 34.24
CA LEU A 246 -6.94 8.35 34.14
C LEU A 246 -6.16 7.91 32.91
N ARG A 247 -5.48 6.78 33.04
CA ARG A 247 -4.84 6.04 31.95
C ARG A 247 -5.48 4.67 31.82
N ILE A 248 -5.31 4.06 30.67
CA ILE A 248 -5.76 2.69 30.40
C ILE A 248 -4.65 1.96 29.66
N GLU A 249 -4.28 0.79 30.18
CA GLU A 249 -3.25 -0.06 29.60
C GLU A 249 -3.69 -1.53 29.61
N PRO A 250 -3.27 -2.32 28.62
CA PRO A 250 -3.54 -3.74 28.62
C PRO A 250 -2.74 -4.44 29.72
N ASP A 251 -3.42 -5.32 30.46
CA ASP A 251 -2.82 -6.26 31.39
C ASP A 251 -3.07 -7.68 30.87
N GLU A 252 -2.02 -8.31 30.35
CA GLU A 252 -2.09 -9.65 29.76
C GLU A 252 -2.29 -10.75 30.81
N GLU A 253 -1.87 -10.53 32.07
CA GLU A 253 -2.06 -11.51 33.15
C GLU A 253 -3.53 -11.55 33.58
N LEU A 254 -4.16 -10.38 33.69
CA LEU A 254 -5.59 -10.26 33.95
C LEU A 254 -6.43 -10.52 32.70
N GLY A 255 -5.83 -10.49 31.52
CA GLY A 255 -6.51 -10.52 30.24
C GLY A 255 -7.54 -9.40 30.12
N GLN A 256 -7.26 -8.21 30.64
CA GLN A 256 -8.18 -7.06 30.68
C GLN A 256 -7.42 -5.75 30.41
N GLY A 257 -8.14 -4.69 30.01
CA GLY A 257 -7.60 -3.34 30.15
C GLY A 257 -7.74 -2.89 31.60
N VAL A 258 -6.71 -2.25 32.15
CA VAL A 258 -6.71 -1.70 33.51
C VAL A 258 -6.70 -0.18 33.42
N ILE A 259 -7.71 0.44 34.00
CA ILE A 259 -7.83 1.89 34.14
C ILE A 259 -7.25 2.28 35.50
N TYR A 260 -6.34 3.26 35.53
CA TYR A 260 -5.64 3.64 36.75
C TYR A 260 -5.32 5.15 36.79
N VAL A 261 -4.97 5.63 37.99
CA VAL A 261 -4.42 6.98 38.20
C VAL A 261 -2.90 6.89 38.36
N GLU A 262 -2.15 7.66 37.57
CA GLU A 262 -0.69 7.75 37.71
C GLU A 262 -0.31 8.23 39.12
N GLY A 263 0.58 7.49 39.80
CA GLY A 263 1.01 7.81 41.16
C GLY A 263 0.08 7.36 42.29
N ALA A 264 -1.07 6.73 41.97
CA ALA A 264 -2.01 6.14 42.93
C ALA A 264 -2.41 4.71 42.51
N PRO A 265 -1.49 3.72 42.65
CA PRO A 265 -1.69 2.36 42.15
C PRO A 265 -2.89 1.63 42.76
N GLU A 266 -3.36 2.05 43.94
CA GLU A 266 -4.57 1.55 44.58
C GLU A 266 -5.85 2.00 43.86
N LYS A 267 -5.81 3.11 43.12
CA LYS A 267 -6.93 3.63 42.33
C LYS A 267 -6.90 3.03 40.93
N ARG A 268 -7.22 1.74 40.85
CA ARG A 268 -7.33 1.00 39.59
C ARG A 268 -8.61 0.20 39.49
N ILE A 269 -9.07 -0.01 38.27
CA ILE A 269 -10.25 -0.83 37.96
C ILE A 269 -10.11 -1.42 36.55
N THR A 270 -10.56 -2.65 36.33
CA THR A 270 -10.54 -3.24 34.99
C THR A 270 -11.69 -2.69 34.12
N VAL A 271 -11.50 -2.72 32.80
CA VAL A 271 -12.55 -2.39 31.82
C VAL A 271 -13.80 -3.24 32.04
N GLY A 272 -13.64 -4.54 32.30
CA GLY A 272 -14.76 -5.43 32.63
C GLY A 272 -15.51 -5.02 33.89
N GLU A 273 -14.82 -4.60 34.95
CA GLU A 273 -15.47 -4.11 36.17
C GLU A 273 -16.22 -2.80 35.94
N VAL A 274 -15.65 -1.86 35.18
CA VAL A 274 -16.35 -0.62 34.78
C VAL A 274 -17.62 -0.95 34.00
N ALA A 275 -17.53 -1.83 33.00
CA ALA A 275 -18.68 -2.24 32.19
C ALA A 275 -19.76 -2.93 33.04
N ARG A 276 -19.36 -3.82 33.95
CA ARG A 276 -20.26 -4.51 34.88
C ARG A 276 -20.96 -3.55 35.84
N ILE A 277 -20.23 -2.60 36.43
CA ILE A 277 -20.81 -1.61 37.35
C ILE A 277 -21.77 -0.68 36.61
N ALA A 278 -21.38 -0.19 35.42
CA ALA A 278 -22.24 0.65 34.59
C ALA A 278 -23.57 -0.06 34.26
N TRP A 279 -23.52 -1.36 33.96
CA TRP A 279 -24.72 -2.19 33.78
C TRP A 279 -25.56 -2.31 35.06
N GLN A 280 -24.94 -2.68 36.19
CA GLN A 280 -25.64 -2.83 37.48
C GLN A 280 -26.29 -1.53 37.97
N LYS A 281 -25.70 -0.38 37.65
CA LYS A 281 -26.18 0.95 38.05
C LYS A 281 -27.10 1.60 37.02
N ASN A 282 -27.45 0.91 35.93
CA ASN A 282 -28.27 1.42 34.84
C ASN A 282 -27.73 2.73 34.20
N TRP A 283 -26.41 2.83 34.03
CA TRP A 283 -25.78 4.00 33.38
C TRP A 283 -25.84 3.96 31.84
N GLY A 284 -26.22 2.81 31.28
CA GLY A 284 -26.35 2.57 29.84
C GLY A 284 -25.22 1.73 29.26
N SER A 285 -25.31 1.44 27.96
CA SER A 285 -24.33 0.62 27.24
C SER A 285 -23.10 1.42 26.84
N ILE A 286 -21.91 0.78 26.91
CA ILE A 286 -20.65 1.36 26.45
C ILE A 286 -20.47 0.97 24.97
N ALA A 287 -21.05 1.76 24.08
CA ALA A 287 -20.95 1.53 22.64
C ALA A 287 -21.02 2.86 21.89
N GLU A 288 -20.18 3.03 20.87
CA GLU A 288 -20.11 4.27 20.09
C GLU A 288 -19.91 3.99 18.59
N LEU A 289 -20.55 4.83 17.79
CA LEU A 289 -20.59 4.74 16.34
C LEU A 289 -19.93 5.96 15.69
N VAL A 290 -19.23 5.71 14.59
CA VAL A 290 -18.65 6.74 13.74
C VAL A 290 -18.93 6.44 12.28
N SER A 291 -19.38 7.48 11.57
CA SER A 291 -19.28 7.58 10.12
C SER A 291 -18.22 8.62 9.82
N TYR A 292 -17.16 8.23 9.10
CA TYR A 292 -15.99 9.04 8.86
C TYR A 292 -15.73 9.21 7.38
N ARG A 293 -15.63 10.48 6.95
CA ARG A 293 -15.17 10.87 5.63
C ARG A 293 -13.73 11.37 5.73
N ALA A 294 -12.80 10.72 5.03
CA ALA A 294 -11.45 11.24 4.90
C ALA A 294 -11.45 12.52 4.06
N THR A 295 -10.72 13.54 4.51
CA THR A 295 -10.53 14.82 3.80
C THR A 295 -9.15 14.94 3.17
N ASN A 296 -8.34 13.89 3.29
CA ASN A 296 -6.97 13.83 2.83
C ASN A 296 -6.67 12.45 2.24
N CYS A 297 -5.72 12.40 1.30
CA CYS A 297 -5.32 11.20 0.58
C CYS A 297 -3.79 11.16 0.42
N PRO A 298 -3.04 10.91 1.51
CA PRO A 298 -1.58 10.95 1.47
C PRO A 298 -1.03 9.84 0.57
N PRO A 299 0.06 10.09 -0.19
CA PRO A 299 0.71 9.05 -0.95
C PRO A 299 1.46 8.09 -0.04
N THR A 300 1.29 6.80 -0.34
CA THR A 300 2.22 5.74 0.06
C THR A 300 3.29 5.64 -1.01
N PHE A 301 4.55 5.86 -0.65
CA PHE A 301 5.65 5.71 -1.58
C PHE A 301 6.23 4.30 -1.54
N THR A 302 6.68 3.81 -2.69
CA THR A 302 7.39 2.53 -2.82
C THR A 302 8.62 2.69 -3.68
N VAL A 303 9.63 1.87 -3.44
CA VAL A 303 10.82 1.76 -4.30
C VAL A 303 11.14 0.30 -4.51
N TYR A 304 11.69 -0.02 -5.68
CA TYR A 304 12.19 -1.34 -5.98
C TYR A 304 13.56 -1.24 -6.62
N PHE A 305 14.50 -1.97 -6.05
CA PHE A 305 15.75 -2.35 -6.69
C PHE A 305 15.67 -3.83 -7.02
N VAL A 306 15.92 -4.17 -8.29
CA VAL A 306 15.80 -5.54 -8.78
C VAL A 306 17.08 -5.92 -9.49
N GLU A 307 17.74 -6.98 -9.02
CA GLU A 307 18.79 -7.68 -9.74
C GLU A 307 18.16 -8.83 -10.54
N VAL A 308 18.47 -8.90 -11.83
CA VAL A 308 18.05 -9.98 -12.72
C VAL A 308 19.25 -10.66 -13.37
N GLU A 309 19.09 -11.92 -13.76
CA GLU A 309 19.92 -12.61 -14.73
C GLU A 309 19.14 -12.77 -16.03
N VAL A 310 19.77 -12.42 -17.16
CA VAL A 310 19.25 -12.65 -18.51
C VAL A 310 20.17 -13.61 -19.22
N ASP A 311 19.64 -14.77 -19.60
CA ASP A 311 20.32 -15.71 -20.48
C ASP A 311 20.14 -15.27 -21.93
N THR A 312 21.24 -14.89 -22.59
CA THR A 312 21.20 -14.37 -23.97
C THR A 312 21.08 -15.45 -25.05
N GLU A 313 21.17 -16.74 -24.70
CA GLU A 313 20.91 -17.87 -25.61
C GLU A 313 19.44 -18.33 -25.56
N THR A 314 18.78 -18.21 -24.42
CA THR A 314 17.37 -18.64 -24.23
C THR A 314 16.37 -17.49 -24.11
N GLY A 315 16.84 -16.27 -23.81
CA GLY A 315 16.00 -15.11 -23.51
C GLY A 315 15.35 -15.14 -22.13
N ILE A 316 15.58 -16.19 -21.33
CA ILE A 316 14.96 -16.34 -20.01
C ILE A 316 15.53 -15.29 -19.05
N VAL A 317 14.63 -14.62 -18.33
CA VAL A 317 14.96 -13.67 -17.27
C VAL A 317 14.62 -14.29 -15.91
N ARG A 318 15.55 -14.22 -14.96
CA ARG A 318 15.34 -14.66 -13.57
C ARG A 318 15.59 -13.53 -12.58
N PRO A 319 14.73 -13.32 -11.58
CA PRO A 319 15.01 -12.40 -10.50
C PRO A 319 16.00 -13.05 -9.52
N VAL A 320 17.10 -12.35 -9.22
CA VAL A 320 18.15 -12.86 -8.31
C VAL A 320 17.96 -12.29 -6.92
N LYS A 321 17.78 -10.96 -6.83
CA LYS A 321 17.68 -10.26 -5.56
C LYS A 321 16.74 -9.08 -5.71
N VAL A 322 15.89 -8.87 -4.71
CA VAL A 322 14.93 -7.76 -4.68
C VAL A 322 15.10 -7.00 -3.37
N VAL A 323 15.15 -5.68 -3.47
CA VAL A 323 15.04 -4.79 -2.32
C VAL A 323 13.81 -3.92 -2.54
N ALA A 324 12.76 -4.18 -1.74
CA ALA A 324 11.46 -3.52 -1.82
C ALA A 324 11.30 -2.58 -0.62
N GLY A 325 11.15 -1.28 -0.90
CA GLY A 325 10.95 -0.27 0.13
C GLY A 325 9.53 0.29 0.12
N ALA A 326 8.98 0.60 1.29
CA ALA A 326 7.69 1.27 1.42
C ALA A 326 7.67 2.34 2.52
N ASP A 327 7.08 3.48 2.21
CA ASP A 327 6.69 4.50 3.17
C ASP A 327 5.19 4.39 3.42
N VAL A 328 4.85 3.65 4.48
CA VAL A 328 3.48 3.42 4.94
C VAL A 328 3.14 4.26 6.18
N GLY A 329 3.93 5.29 6.49
CA GLY A 329 3.85 5.92 7.80
C GLY A 329 4.18 4.90 8.91
N THR A 330 3.36 4.89 9.96
CA THR A 330 3.44 3.88 11.01
C THR A 330 2.89 2.52 10.53
N PRO A 331 3.70 1.45 10.43
CA PRO A 331 3.20 0.15 10.06
C PRO A 331 2.40 -0.50 11.20
N ILE A 332 1.09 -0.68 11.03
CA ILE A 332 0.23 -1.36 12.03
C ILE A 332 0.56 -2.86 12.15
N ASN A 333 0.92 -3.48 11.02
CA ASN A 333 1.40 -4.85 10.98
C ASN A 333 2.56 -4.97 9.97
N PRO A 334 3.82 -4.84 10.42
CA PRO A 334 4.99 -4.89 9.55
C PRO A 334 5.06 -6.15 8.67
N ASP A 335 4.72 -7.32 9.21
CA ASP A 335 4.78 -8.58 8.47
C ASP A 335 3.77 -8.63 7.33
N LEU A 336 2.57 -8.09 7.54
CA LEU A 336 1.56 -7.99 6.48
C LEU A 336 1.91 -6.92 5.44
N VAL A 337 2.59 -5.84 5.84
CA VAL A 337 3.15 -4.87 4.89
C VAL A 337 4.20 -5.55 3.99
N ALA A 338 5.10 -6.36 4.58
CA ALA A 338 6.04 -7.17 3.83
C ALA A 338 5.32 -8.15 2.87
N GLY A 339 4.29 -8.87 3.35
CA GLY A 339 3.46 -9.73 2.52
C GLY A 339 2.82 -9.01 1.32
N GLN A 340 2.36 -7.77 1.51
CA GLN A 340 1.83 -6.94 0.43
C GLN A 340 2.89 -6.56 -0.59
N LEU A 341 4.14 -6.31 -0.17
CA LEU A 341 5.28 -6.07 -1.07
C LEU A 341 5.67 -7.32 -1.84
N HIS A 342 5.73 -8.50 -1.21
CA HIS A 342 5.96 -9.76 -1.90
C HIS A 342 4.88 -10.01 -2.98
N GLY A 343 3.60 -9.99 -2.61
CA GLY A 343 2.51 -10.20 -3.58
C GLY A 343 2.43 -9.09 -4.65
N GLY A 344 2.81 -7.86 -4.29
CA GLY A 344 2.88 -6.74 -5.23
C GLY A 344 3.99 -6.92 -6.26
N PHE A 345 5.15 -7.40 -5.82
CA PHE A 345 6.27 -7.77 -6.69
C PHE A 345 5.89 -8.90 -7.65
N VAL A 346 5.25 -9.98 -7.18
CA VAL A 346 4.87 -11.10 -8.05
C VAL A 346 3.96 -10.64 -9.19
N MET A 347 2.93 -9.85 -8.90
CA MET A 347 2.06 -9.30 -9.94
C MET A 347 2.80 -8.36 -10.90
N GLY A 348 3.68 -7.51 -10.38
CA GLY A 348 4.45 -6.60 -11.22
C GLY A 348 5.52 -7.29 -12.07
N TRP A 349 6.14 -8.35 -11.54
CA TRP A 349 7.04 -9.24 -12.27
C TRP A 349 6.29 -9.94 -13.41
N SER A 350 5.10 -10.43 -13.10
CA SER A 350 4.25 -11.10 -14.08
C SER A 350 3.82 -10.16 -15.20
N MET A 351 3.36 -8.95 -14.86
CA MET A 351 3.07 -7.90 -15.84
C MET A 351 4.30 -7.59 -16.71
N ALA A 352 5.50 -7.60 -16.13
CA ALA A 352 6.72 -7.28 -16.86
C ALA A 352 7.20 -8.39 -17.80
N THR A 353 6.93 -9.66 -17.51
CA THR A 353 7.64 -10.78 -18.14
C THR A 353 6.75 -11.92 -18.64
N LEU A 354 5.50 -12.01 -18.22
CA LEU A 354 4.68 -13.21 -18.40
C LEU A 354 3.22 -12.94 -18.83
N GLU A 355 2.42 -12.28 -17.99
CA GLU A 355 0.97 -12.18 -18.17
C GLU A 355 0.59 -11.23 -19.32
N ASP A 356 -0.27 -11.70 -20.22
CA ASP A 356 -0.91 -10.89 -21.27
C ASP A 356 -2.29 -11.46 -21.64
N VAL A 357 -3.21 -10.59 -22.04
CA VAL A 357 -4.58 -10.92 -22.45
C VAL A 357 -4.71 -10.73 -23.97
N VAL A 358 -4.05 -11.62 -24.71
CA VAL A 358 -3.97 -11.56 -26.17
C VAL A 358 -5.31 -11.90 -26.80
N HIS A 359 -5.76 -11.06 -27.74
CA HIS A 359 -6.95 -11.31 -28.54
C HIS A 359 -6.56 -11.52 -30.01
N ASP A 360 -7.27 -12.40 -30.71
CA ASP A 360 -7.11 -12.58 -32.15
C ASP A 360 -7.48 -11.28 -32.88
N PRO A 361 -6.60 -10.72 -33.74
CA PRO A 361 -6.85 -9.45 -34.40
C PRO A 361 -7.93 -9.52 -35.51
N LYS A 362 -8.26 -10.71 -36.00
CA LYS A 362 -9.28 -10.94 -37.04
C LYS A 362 -10.64 -11.23 -36.43
N THR A 363 -10.70 -12.09 -35.40
CA THR A 363 -11.98 -12.53 -34.80
C THR A 363 -12.35 -11.75 -33.55
N GLY A 364 -11.37 -11.14 -32.87
CA GLY A 364 -11.57 -10.48 -31.58
C GLY A 364 -11.68 -11.46 -30.40
N GLU A 365 -11.53 -12.78 -30.64
CA GLU A 365 -11.63 -13.78 -29.58
C GLU A 365 -10.40 -13.76 -28.67
N LEU A 366 -10.61 -14.06 -27.38
CA LEU A 366 -9.52 -14.21 -26.41
C LEU A 366 -8.72 -15.48 -26.72
N MET A 367 -7.42 -15.33 -26.97
CA MET A 367 -6.56 -16.42 -27.46
C MET A 367 -6.44 -17.58 -26.47
N ASN A 368 -6.38 -17.29 -25.17
CA ASN A 368 -6.31 -18.31 -24.11
C ASN A 368 -7.68 -18.95 -23.78
N LYS A 369 -8.77 -18.44 -24.35
CA LYS A 369 -10.16 -18.90 -24.12
C LYS A 369 -10.59 -18.98 -22.64
N GLY A 370 -9.91 -18.23 -21.76
CA GLY A 370 -10.13 -18.26 -20.31
C GLY A 370 -9.53 -19.48 -19.59
N PHE A 371 -8.72 -20.30 -20.26
CA PHE A 371 -8.06 -21.44 -19.62
C PHE A 371 -6.78 -21.02 -18.90
N ILE A 372 -6.66 -21.42 -17.62
CA ILE A 372 -5.47 -21.16 -16.79
C ILE A 372 -4.20 -21.84 -17.33
N THR A 373 -4.34 -22.88 -18.16
CA THR A 373 -3.20 -23.52 -18.84
C THR A 373 -2.52 -22.59 -19.84
N ASP A 374 -3.29 -21.65 -20.40
CA ASP A 374 -2.85 -20.72 -21.44
C ASP A 374 -2.72 -19.28 -20.91
N TYR A 375 -3.22 -19.00 -19.70
CA TYR A 375 -2.95 -17.78 -18.93
C TYR A 375 -2.04 -18.10 -17.74
N LYS A 376 -0.74 -18.08 -18.00
CA LYS A 376 0.27 -18.48 -17.01
C LYS A 376 0.51 -17.36 -16.01
N ILE A 377 0.49 -17.72 -14.73
CA ILE A 377 0.91 -16.87 -13.62
C ILE A 377 2.21 -17.41 -13.01
N PRO A 378 3.04 -16.57 -12.35
CA PRO A 378 4.27 -17.04 -11.74
C PRO A 378 3.99 -18.04 -10.62
N THR A 379 4.86 -19.02 -10.51
CA THR A 379 4.91 -20.01 -9.43
C THR A 379 6.01 -19.65 -8.43
N ALA A 380 6.11 -20.41 -7.34
CA ALA A 380 7.14 -20.19 -6.32
C ALA A 380 8.59 -20.30 -6.87
N THR A 381 8.80 -21.01 -7.99
CA THR A 381 10.13 -21.15 -8.61
C THR A 381 10.49 -20.02 -9.56
N ASP A 382 9.54 -19.14 -9.89
CA ASP A 382 9.73 -18.03 -10.84
C ASP A 382 10.16 -16.71 -10.15
N ILE A 383 10.14 -16.69 -8.81
CA ILE A 383 10.32 -15.53 -7.94
C ILE A 383 11.49 -15.82 -6.99
N PRO A 384 12.25 -14.80 -6.50
CA PRO A 384 13.37 -15.07 -5.61
C PRO A 384 12.89 -15.72 -4.31
N PRO A 385 13.73 -16.56 -3.67
CA PRO A 385 13.52 -17.01 -2.30
C PRO A 385 13.34 -15.82 -1.35
N VAL A 386 12.68 -16.05 -0.22
CA VAL A 386 12.42 -15.00 0.79
C VAL A 386 13.72 -14.35 1.30
N ASP A 387 14.79 -15.14 1.45
CA ASP A 387 16.10 -14.65 1.91
C ASP A 387 16.74 -13.64 0.94
N ASP A 388 16.39 -13.71 -0.34
CA ASP A 388 16.86 -12.80 -1.39
C ASP A 388 15.87 -11.63 -1.66
N PHE A 389 14.79 -11.55 -0.87
CA PHE A 389 13.81 -10.47 -0.93
C PHE A 389 13.85 -9.65 0.36
N ILE A 390 14.47 -8.48 0.30
CA ILE A 390 14.66 -7.60 1.45
C ILE A 390 13.58 -6.52 1.47
N VAL A 391 12.87 -6.40 2.59
CA VAL A 391 11.87 -5.35 2.81
C VAL A 391 12.45 -4.22 3.67
N ILE A 392 12.23 -2.98 3.25
CA ILE A 392 12.60 -1.77 3.99
C ILE A 392 11.35 -0.95 4.25
N LEU A 393 11.13 -0.52 5.49
CA LEU A 393 10.05 0.40 5.84
C LEU A 393 10.64 1.76 6.25
N ALA A 394 10.15 2.82 5.64
CA ALA A 394 10.58 4.18 5.98
C ALA A 394 10.10 4.56 7.38
N LYS A 395 10.90 5.36 8.10
CA LYS A 395 10.57 5.83 9.44
C LYS A 395 9.86 7.17 9.37
N THR A 396 8.60 7.14 8.93
CA THR A 396 7.76 8.33 8.83
C THR A 396 6.48 8.18 9.66
N LYS A 397 5.77 9.29 9.89
CA LYS A 397 4.47 9.31 10.54
C LYS A 397 3.53 10.20 9.73
N GLU A 398 2.40 9.67 9.25
CA GLU A 398 1.40 10.46 8.53
C GLU A 398 0.44 11.15 9.51
N PRO A 399 0.47 12.49 9.65
CA PRO A 399 -0.33 13.17 10.68
C PRO A 399 -1.84 12.95 10.57
N THR A 400 -2.34 12.57 9.40
CA THR A 400 -3.78 12.40 9.14
C THR A 400 -4.28 10.96 9.21
N GLY A 401 -3.37 9.98 9.38
CA GLY A 401 -3.71 8.56 9.47
C GLY A 401 -3.82 8.03 10.90
N PRO A 402 -4.47 6.87 11.11
CA PRO A 402 -4.62 6.27 12.44
C PRO A 402 -3.24 5.87 12.97
N PHE A 403 -2.85 6.44 14.11
CA PHE A 403 -1.51 6.30 14.71
C PHE A 403 -0.35 6.68 13.77
N GLY A 404 -0.61 7.38 12.68
CA GLY A 404 0.40 7.71 11.68
C GLY A 404 0.45 6.80 10.46
N ALA A 405 -0.45 5.83 10.32
CA ALA A 405 -0.42 4.84 9.24
C ALA A 405 -0.97 5.35 7.90
N LYS A 406 -0.48 4.76 6.80
CA LYS A 406 -0.98 4.89 5.41
C LYS A 406 -1.41 3.52 4.88
N GLY A 407 -1.92 3.47 3.65
CA GLY A 407 -2.17 2.24 2.90
C GLY A 407 -0.89 1.64 2.29
N ILE A 408 -0.96 0.43 1.75
CA ILE A 408 0.15 -0.17 0.95
C ILE A 408 -0.33 -0.98 -0.24
N GLY A 409 -1.54 -1.55 -0.16
CA GLY A 409 -2.10 -2.49 -1.11
C GLY A 409 -1.64 -2.24 -2.54
N GLU A 410 -2.11 -1.19 -3.19
CA GLU A 410 -1.82 -0.97 -4.61
C GLU A 410 -0.42 -0.39 -4.88
N ALA A 411 0.15 0.37 -3.94
CA ALA A 411 1.48 0.97 -4.09
C ALA A 411 2.58 -0.08 -4.30
N ALA A 412 2.39 -1.27 -3.72
CA ALA A 412 3.36 -2.36 -3.79
C ALA A 412 3.64 -2.88 -5.21
N THR A 413 2.72 -2.72 -6.17
CA THR A 413 2.89 -3.24 -7.55
C THR A 413 3.43 -2.18 -8.52
N ASN A 414 3.08 -0.92 -8.30
CA ASN A 414 3.19 0.13 -9.34
C ASN A 414 4.57 0.26 -10.01
N PRO A 415 5.69 0.36 -9.27
CA PRO A 415 7.00 0.56 -9.91
C PRO A 415 7.71 -0.73 -10.33
N VAL A 416 7.14 -1.91 -10.06
CA VAL A 416 7.87 -3.17 -10.21
C VAL A 416 8.23 -3.43 -11.68
N ALA A 417 7.28 -3.28 -12.60
CA ALA A 417 7.53 -3.53 -14.02
C ALA A 417 8.61 -2.59 -14.60
N ALA A 418 8.66 -1.34 -14.13
CA ALA A 418 9.74 -0.41 -14.45
C ALA A 418 11.10 -0.89 -13.92
N ALA A 419 11.18 -1.29 -12.65
CA ALA A 419 12.43 -1.76 -12.05
C ALA A 419 12.97 -3.00 -12.79
N VAL A 420 12.08 -3.93 -13.16
CA VAL A 420 12.42 -5.13 -13.95
C VAL A 420 12.89 -4.75 -15.35
N ALA A 421 12.15 -3.89 -16.07
CA ALA A 421 12.53 -3.45 -17.41
C ALA A 421 13.89 -2.70 -17.41
N ASN A 422 14.14 -1.86 -16.41
CA ASN A 422 15.42 -1.17 -16.22
C ASN A 422 16.55 -2.16 -15.86
N ALA A 423 16.26 -3.24 -15.13
CA ALA A 423 17.24 -4.28 -14.84
C ALA A 423 17.61 -5.09 -16.09
N ILE A 424 16.61 -5.47 -16.90
CA ILE A 424 16.81 -6.14 -18.19
C ILE A 424 17.63 -5.24 -19.13
N TYR A 425 17.26 -3.95 -19.25
CA TYR A 425 18.04 -2.98 -20.01
C TYR A 425 19.49 -2.94 -19.53
N ASN A 426 19.70 -2.86 -18.20
CA ASN A 426 21.03 -2.84 -17.64
C ASN A 426 21.83 -4.10 -17.94
N ALA A 427 21.18 -5.27 -18.07
CA ALA A 427 21.81 -6.55 -18.36
C ALA A 427 22.27 -6.68 -19.83
N ILE A 428 21.44 -6.27 -20.80
CA ILE A 428 21.66 -6.58 -22.22
C ILE A 428 21.79 -5.34 -23.14
N GLY A 429 21.52 -4.14 -22.60
CA GLY A 429 21.57 -2.87 -23.32
C GLY A 429 20.54 -2.79 -24.45
N ILE A 430 19.34 -3.32 -24.22
CA ILE A 430 18.20 -3.27 -25.15
C ILE A 430 17.00 -2.77 -24.36
N ARG A 431 16.37 -1.71 -24.86
CA ARG A 431 15.17 -1.12 -24.26
C ARG A 431 13.93 -1.74 -24.91
N PHE A 432 12.98 -2.16 -24.08
CA PHE A 432 11.68 -2.67 -24.53
C PHE A 432 10.59 -1.65 -24.24
N TYR A 433 9.75 -1.40 -25.24
CA TYR A 433 8.62 -0.47 -25.18
C TYR A 433 7.26 -1.19 -25.24
N GLU A 434 7.26 -2.51 -25.03
CA GLU A 434 6.06 -3.33 -24.96
C GLU A 434 6.25 -4.40 -23.87
N LEU A 435 5.25 -4.54 -23.00
CA LEU A 435 5.15 -5.64 -22.04
C LEU A 435 4.18 -6.71 -22.56
N PRO A 436 4.31 -7.97 -22.12
CA PRO A 436 5.43 -8.51 -21.34
C PRO A 436 6.71 -8.65 -22.18
N ILE A 437 7.87 -8.58 -21.52
CA ILE A 437 9.21 -8.79 -22.09
C ILE A 437 9.50 -10.30 -22.07
N THR A 438 8.89 -11.04 -23.01
CA THR A 438 9.00 -12.49 -23.07
C THR A 438 10.37 -12.95 -23.59
N PRO A 439 10.77 -14.22 -23.36
CA PRO A 439 12.01 -14.77 -23.92
C PRO A 439 12.10 -14.63 -25.44
N GLU A 440 10.99 -14.82 -26.17
CA GLU A 440 10.95 -14.68 -27.64
C GLU A 440 11.24 -13.25 -28.08
N LYS A 441 10.70 -12.25 -27.37
CA LYS A 441 11.00 -10.83 -27.63
C LYS A 441 12.46 -10.51 -27.34
N ILE A 442 13.03 -11.06 -26.27
CA ILE A 442 14.45 -10.88 -25.93
C ILE A 442 15.35 -11.48 -27.00
N LEU A 443 15.12 -12.74 -27.39
CA LEU A 443 15.92 -13.40 -28.43
C LEU A 443 15.83 -12.70 -29.78
N LYS A 444 14.63 -12.25 -30.17
CA LYS A 444 14.42 -11.47 -31.38
C LYS A 444 15.25 -10.19 -31.35
N ALA A 445 15.16 -9.41 -30.27
CA ALA A 445 15.89 -8.15 -30.15
C ALA A 445 17.41 -8.35 -30.08
N LEU A 446 17.89 -9.41 -29.42
CA LEU A 446 19.31 -9.78 -29.39
C LEU A 446 19.84 -10.16 -30.77
N LYS A 447 19.02 -10.84 -31.59
CA LYS A 447 19.36 -11.15 -32.97
C LYS A 447 19.44 -9.88 -33.81
N GLU A 448 18.42 -9.03 -33.77
CA GLU A 448 18.39 -7.75 -34.51
C GLU A 448 19.57 -6.84 -34.16
N LYS A 449 20.03 -6.83 -32.89
CA LYS A 449 21.21 -6.07 -32.46
C LYS A 449 22.54 -6.61 -33.02
N LYS A 450 22.62 -7.90 -33.36
CA LYS A 450 23.84 -8.52 -33.91
C LYS A 450 23.95 -8.35 -35.44
N GLY A 451 22.91 -7.83 -36.10
CA GLY A 451 22.75 -7.88 -37.56
C GLY A 451 22.26 -9.24 -38.03
#